data_AF-A0A939EUU0-F1
#
_entry.id   AF-A0A939EUU0-F1
#
_cell.length_a   1.000
_cell.length_b   1.000
_cell.length_c   1.000
_cell.angle_alpha   90.00
_cell.angle_beta   90.00
_cell.angle_gamma   90.00
#
_symmetry.space_group_name_H-M   'P 1'
#
loop_
_entity.id
_entity.type
_entity.pdbx_description
1 polymer ?
#
loop_
_entity_poly.entity_id
_entity_poly.type
_entity_poly.pdbx_seq_one_letter_code
_entity_poly.pdbx_strand_id
1 'polypeptide(L)' 'MELTALALFLASTPQALPDFTTIDGRTIPYAEGEAALHQGQAVLIGGLFVGSLSTTGTLPVAA' A
#
# COMPACT_ATOMS: atom_id res chain seq x y z
N MET A 1 27.41 -24.74 -4.52
CA MET A 1 26.22 -24.26 -5.25
C MET A 1 25.06 -23.84 -4.34
N GLU A 2 24.98 -24.34 -3.10
CA GLU A 2 23.90 -23.99 -2.13
C GLU A 2 23.86 -22.51 -1.70
N LEU A 3 25.02 -21.86 -1.51
CA LEU A 3 25.09 -20.46 -1.06
C LEU A 3 24.49 -19.46 -2.07
N THR A 4 24.60 -19.76 -3.37
CA THR A 4 24.04 -18.90 -4.43
C THR A 4 22.51 -18.97 -4.45
N ALA A 5 21.94 -20.16 -4.22
CA ALA A 5 20.49 -20.35 -4.20
C ALA A 5 19.83 -19.64 -3.02
N LEU A 6 20.45 -19.67 -1.83
CA LEU A 6 19.96 -18.96 -0.65
C LEU A 6 19.99 -17.43 -0.84
N ALA A 7 21.05 -16.89 -1.43
CA ALA A 7 21.14 -15.46 -1.75
C ALA A 7 20.06 -15.02 -2.75
N LEU A 8 19.78 -15.84 -3.76
CA LEU A 8 18.73 -15.58 -4.74
C LEU A 8 17.33 -15.65 -4.11
N PHE A 9 17.10 -16.61 -3.20
CA PHE A 9 15.84 -16.75 -2.46
C PHE A 9 15.57 -15.54 -1.55
N LEU A 10 16.58 -15.08 -0.82
CA LEU A 10 16.49 -13.87 0.02
C LEU A 10 16.35 -12.58 -0.81
N ALA A 11 16.97 -12.51 -1.99
CA ALA A 11 16.74 -11.41 -2.92
C ALA A 11 15.33 -11.44 -3.55
N SER A 12 14.68 -12.61 -3.54
CA SER A 12 13.33 -12.80 -4.09
C SER A 12 12.23 -12.64 -3.04
N THR A 13 12.57 -12.49 -1.75
CA THR A 13 11.54 -12.16 -0.76
C THR A 13 11.02 -10.77 -1.06
N PRO A 14 9.71 -10.61 -1.38
CA PRO A 14 9.15 -9.30 -1.63
C PRO A 14 9.32 -8.48 -0.36
N GLN A 15 10.14 -7.42 -0.46
CA GLN A 15 10.22 -6.44 0.61
C GLN A 15 8.81 -5.85 0.76
N ALA A 16 8.19 -6.06 1.92
CA ALA A 16 6.93 -5.40 2.23
C ALA A 16 7.18 -3.88 2.17
N LEU A 17 6.61 -3.24 1.15
CA LEU A 17 6.69 -1.81 1.00
C LEU A 17 5.92 -1.16 2.16
N PRO A 18 6.45 -0.07 2.74
CA PRO A 18 5.79 0.58 3.86
C PRO A 18 4.43 1.13 3.43
N ASP A 19 3.45 0.99 4.31
CA ASP A 19 2.13 1.58 4.13
C ASP A 19 2.19 3.11 4.07
N PHE A 20 1.21 3.72 3.42
CA PHE A 20 1.14 5.16 3.28
C PHE A 20 0.53 5.81 4.52
N THR A 21 1.05 6.96 4.94
CA THR A 21 0.46 7.76 6.02
C THR A 21 -0.27 8.96 5.45
N THR A 22 -1.51 9.17 5.88
CA THR A 22 -2.34 10.32 5.49
C THR A 22 -2.10 11.53 6.40
N ILE A 23 -2.55 12.72 5.97
CA ILE A 23 -2.48 13.94 6.79
C ILE A 23 -3.23 13.83 8.12
N ASP A 24 -4.30 13.03 8.15
CA ASP A 24 -5.10 12.77 9.35
C ASP A 24 -4.46 11.70 10.26
N GLY A 25 -3.25 11.25 9.94
CA GLY A 25 -2.51 10.22 10.68
C GLY A 25 -3.04 8.80 10.49
N ARG A 26 -3.91 8.56 9.50
CA ARG A 26 -4.36 7.21 9.14
C ARG A 26 -3.36 6.52 8.24
N THR A 27 -3.21 5.22 8.43
CA THR A 27 -2.38 4.37 7.58
C THR A 27 -3.23 3.72 6.49
N ILE A 28 -2.79 3.81 5.25
CA ILE A 28 -3.39 3.19 4.07
C ILE A 28 -2.46 2.07 3.59
N PRO A 29 -2.99 0.84 3.37
CA PRO A 29 -2.20 -0.25 2.82
C PRO A 29 -1.51 0.14 1.51
N TYR A 30 -0.24 -0.26 1.34
CA TYR A 30 0.52 0.09 0.13
C TYR A 30 -0.24 -0.20 -1.17
N ALA A 31 -0.87 -1.38 -1.29
CA ALA A 31 -1.59 -1.78 -2.51
C ALA A 31 -2.76 -0.85 -2.86
N GLU A 32 -3.52 -0.39 -1.85
CA GLU A 32 -4.65 0.53 -2.04
C GLU A 32 -4.16 1.93 -2.38
N GLY A 33 -3.12 2.40 -1.68
CA GLY A 33 -2.53 3.71 -1.94
C GLY A 33 -1.90 3.79 -3.33
N GLU A 34 -1.15 2.76 -3.73
CA GLU A 34 -0.54 2.70 -5.07
C GLU A 34 -1.61 2.73 -6.17
N ALA A 35 -2.71 1.97 -6.00
CA ALA A 35 -3.82 2.00 -6.95
C ALA A 35 -4.45 3.39 -7.06
N ALA A 36 -4.66 4.08 -5.93
CA ALA A 36 -5.22 5.43 -5.92
C ALA A 36 -4.27 6.47 -6.54
N LEU A 37 -2.95 6.35 -6.32
CA LEU A 37 -1.94 7.20 -6.95
C LEU A 37 -1.92 6.98 -8.47
N HIS A 38 -1.91 5.74 -8.93
CA HIS A 38 -1.94 5.41 -10.36
C HIS A 38 -3.22 5.87 -11.07
N GLN A 39 -4.36 5.86 -10.36
CA GLN A 39 -5.64 6.34 -10.90
C GLN A 39 -5.81 7.87 -10.83
N GLY A 40 -4.83 8.59 -10.26
CA GLY A 40 -4.93 10.04 -10.04
C GLY A 40 -5.98 10.45 -9.02
N GLN A 41 -6.43 9.51 -8.17
CA GLN A 41 -7.37 9.75 -7.06
C GLN A 41 -6.66 10.23 -5.79
N ALA A 42 -5.33 10.09 -5.75
CA ALA A 42 -4.49 10.55 -4.66
C ALA A 42 -3.16 11.09 -5.20
N VAL A 43 -2.46 11.83 -4.34
CA VAL A 43 -1.11 12.35 -4.55
C VAL A 43 -0.28 12.19 -3.29
N LEU A 44 1.05 12.13 -3.45
CA LEU A 44 1.98 12.21 -2.32
C LEU A 44 2.49 13.63 -2.15
N ILE A 45 2.24 14.23 -0.98
CA ILE A 45 2.74 15.56 -0.62
C ILE A 45 3.69 15.40 0.56
N GLY A 46 4.99 15.63 0.33
CA GLY A 46 6.01 15.49 1.38
C GLY A 46 6.09 14.07 1.98
N GLY A 47 5.71 13.04 1.22
CA GLY A 47 5.64 11.65 1.69
C GLY A 47 4.30 11.27 2.34
N LEU A 48 3.36 12.20 2.46
CA LEU A 48 2.01 11.94 2.97
C LEU A 48 1.03 11.68 1.84
N PHE A 49 0.17 10.69 2.02
CA PHE A 49 -0.89 10.34 1.09
C PHE A 49 -2.09 11.26 1.27
N VAL A 50 -2.43 11.99 0.21
CA VAL A 50 -3.52 12.95 0.18
C VAL A 50 -4.43 12.60 -0.99
N GLY A 51 -5.67 12.22 -0.70
CA GLY A 51 -6.64 11.83 -1.72
C GLY A 51 -7.89 11.21 -1.13
N SER A 52 -8.89 10.98 -1.98
CA SER A 52 -10.09 10.26 -1.59
C SER A 52 -9.94 8.79 -1.92
N LEU A 53 -9.71 7.97 -0.90
CA LEU A 53 -10.04 6.56 -0.99
C LEU A 53 -11.54 6.45 -0.75
N SER A 54 -12.30 6.23 -1.81
CA SER A 54 -13.66 5.72 -1.66
C SER A 54 -13.56 4.33 -1.06
N THR A 55 -13.47 4.27 0.27
CA THR A 55 -13.85 3.09 1.02
C THR A 55 -15.34 2.92 0.75
N THR A 56 -15.66 2.17 -0.30
CA THR A 56 -16.98 1.58 -0.45
C THR A 56 -17.08 0.59 0.69
N GLY A 57 -17.45 1.09 1.87
CA GLY A 57 -17.86 0.29 2.99
C GLY A 57 -19.08 -0.49 2.54
N THR A 58 -18.87 -1.73 2.11
CA THR A 58 -19.88 -2.77 2.18
C THR A 58 -20.18 -2.97 3.66
N LEU A 59 -21.06 -2.12 4.19
CA LEU A 59 -21.77 -2.41 5.43
C LEU A 59 -22.51 -3.74 5.19
N PRO A 60 -22.26 -4.81 5.95
CA PRO A 60 -23.15 -5.95 5.90
C PRO A 60 -24.52 -5.46 6.39
N VAL A 61 -25.50 -5.41 5.49
CA VAL A 61 -26.90 -5.24 5.89
C VAL A 61 -27.26 -6.50 6.66
N ALA A 62 -27.34 -6.40 7.98
CA ALA A 62 -27.90 -7.45 8.80
C ALA A 62 -29.42 -7.48 8.51
N ALA A 63 -29.85 -8.52 7.82
CA ALA A 63 -31.25 -8.91 7.69
C ALA A 63 -31.58 -9.99 8.72
#